data_AF-A0A1B6NVT5-F1
#
_entry.id   AF-A0A1B6NVT5-F1
#
_cell.length_a   1.000
_cell.length_b   1.000
_cell.length_c   1.000
_cell.angle_alpha   90.00
_cell.angle_beta   90.00
_cell.angle_gamma   90.00
#
_symmetry.space_group_name_H-M   'P 1'
#
loop_
_entity.id
_entity.type
_entity.pdbx_description
1 polymer ?
#
loop_
_entity_poly.entity_id
_entity_poly.type
_entity_poly.pdbx_seq_one_letter_code
_entity_poly.pdbx_strand_id
1 'polypeptide(L)'
;MKKAFKAEPQLPEVYESDEEVKDLIDMARILEGVTRNAGKHAGGVVIAPTTITDFSPLYCDDEGNNPVTQFDKNDVETAGLVKFDFLGL
;
A
#
# COMPACT_ATOMS: atom_id res chain seq x y z
N MET A 1 -2.66 -5.96 14.06
CA MET A 1 -2.80 -7.04 15.03
C MET A 1 -3.51 -6.60 16.31
N LYS A 2 -3.09 -5.52 16.98
CA LYS A 2 -3.65 -5.10 18.29
C LYS A 2 -5.16 -4.86 18.31
N LYS A 3 -5.73 -4.33 17.22
CA LYS A 3 -7.18 -4.12 17.09
C LYS A 3 -7.94 -5.44 16.93
N ALA A 4 -7.41 -6.38 16.15
CA ALA A 4 -8.02 -7.70 15.93
C ALA A 4 -8.08 -8.53 17.21
N PHE A 5 -6.99 -8.56 17.98
CA PHE A 5 -6.92 -9.24 19.29
C PHE A 5 -7.90 -8.69 20.34
N LYS A 6 -8.34 -7.44 20.20
CA LYS A 6 -9.37 -6.85 21.08
C LYS A 6 -10.80 -7.11 20.57
N ALA A 7 -10.94 -7.32 19.26
CA ALA A 7 -12.24 -7.45 18.61
C ALA A 7 -12.71 -8.91 18.55
N GLU A 8 -11.79 -9.87 18.44
CA GLU A 8 -12.07 -11.30 18.33
C GLU A 8 -11.45 -12.06 19.51
N PRO A 9 -12.25 -12.47 20.52
CA PRO A 9 -11.77 -13.21 21.68
C PRO A 9 -11.14 -14.58 21.37
N GLN A 10 -11.51 -15.21 20.25
CA GLN A 10 -10.92 -16.49 19.85
C GLN A 10 -9.43 -16.35 19.49
N LEU A 11 -8.97 -15.18 19.04
CA LEU A 11 -7.57 -14.97 18.64
C LEU A 11 -6.58 -15.14 19.81
N PRO A 12 -6.79 -14.52 20.99
CA PRO A 12 -6.01 -14.84 22.18
C PRO A 12 -6.06 -16.32 22.57
N GLU A 13 -7.24 -16.96 22.51
CA GLU A 13 -7.39 -18.36 22.91
C GLU A 13 -6.52 -19.28 22.04
N VAL A 14 -6.62 -19.15 20.71
CA VAL A 14 -5.82 -19.97 19.79
C VAL A 14 -4.33 -19.63 19.81
N TYR A 15 -3.99 -18.35 20.06
CA TYR A 15 -2.59 -17.92 20.20
C TYR A 15 -1.89 -18.55 21.41
N GLU A 16 -2.63 -18.80 22.49
CA GLU A 16 -2.08 -19.44 23.69
C GLU A 16 -2.16 -20.97 23.65
N SER A 17 -3.13 -21.54 22.91
CA SER A 17 -3.35 -23.00 22.88
C SER A 17 -2.56 -23.73 21.80
N ASP A 18 -2.08 -23.04 20.76
CA ASP A 18 -1.45 -23.64 19.58
C ASP A 18 -0.12 -22.94 19.25
N GLU A 19 0.97 -23.71 19.28
CA GLU A 19 2.34 -23.22 19.06
C GLU A 19 2.58 -22.80 17.61
N GLU A 20 1.98 -23.48 16.63
CA GLU A 20 2.10 -23.10 15.21
C GLU A 20 1.38 -21.77 14.96
N VAL A 21 0.21 -21.58 15.58
CA VAL A 21 -0.55 -20.32 15.49
C VAL A 21 0.21 -19.18 16.16
N LYS A 22 0.87 -19.45 17.29
CA LYS A 22 1.71 -18.47 17.99
C LYS A 22 2.84 -17.96 17.11
N ASP A 23 3.62 -18.88 16.53
CA ASP A 23 4.74 -18.55 15.65
C ASP A 23 4.28 -17.77 14.40
N LEU A 24 3.17 -18.20 13.79
CA LEU A 24 2.57 -17.51 12.64
C LEU A 24 2.18 -16.07 13.00
N ILE A 25 1.51 -15.88 14.13
CA ILE A 25 1.04 -14.56 14.56
C ILE A 25 2.22 -13.66 14.92
N ASP A 26 3.26 -14.19 15.55
CA ASP A 26 4.44 -13.39 15.88
C ASP A 26 5.23 -12.96 14.64
N MET A 27 5.35 -13.84 13.63
CA MET A 27 5.90 -13.45 12.32
C MET A 27 5.01 -12.42 11.61
N ALA A 28 3.68 -12.59 11.65
CA ALA A 28 2.75 -11.63 11.06
C ALA A 28 2.81 -10.26 11.75
N ARG A 29 3.08 -10.19 13.05
CA ARG A 29 3.29 -8.92 13.79
C ARG A 29 4.54 -8.19 13.31
N ILE A 30 5.60 -8.91 12.96
CA ILE A 30 6.84 -8.32 12.42
C ILE A 30 6.60 -7.73 11.03
N LEU A 31 5.79 -8.40 10.21
CA LEU A 31 5.49 -8.00 8.83
C LEU A 31 4.31 -7.02 8.71
N GLU A 32 3.61 -6.73 9.81
CA GLU A 32 2.46 -5.82 9.79
C GLU A 32 2.87 -4.41 9.35
N GLY A 33 2.25 -3.93 8.27
CA GLY A 33 2.51 -2.58 7.72
C GLY A 33 3.66 -2.52 6.72
N VAL A 34 4.32 -3.64 6.40
CA VAL A 34 5.35 -3.69 5.36
C VAL A 34 4.71 -3.68 3.97
N THR A 35 5.28 -2.89 3.05
CA THR A 35 4.86 -2.85 1.65
C THR A 35 5.18 -4.17 0.96
N ARG A 36 4.20 -4.77 0.29
CA ARG A 36 4.36 -6.06 -0.41
C ARG A 36 4.97 -5.90 -1.80
N ASN A 37 4.26 -5.23 -2.70
CA ASN A 37 4.60 -5.08 -4.12
C ASN A 37 4.24 -3.66 -4.60
N ALA A 38 4.70 -3.29 -5.79
CA ALA A 38 4.15 -2.16 -6.54
C ALA A 38 2.66 -2.39 -6.81
N GLY A 39 1.85 -1.36 -6.60
CA GLY A 39 0.40 -1.39 -6.83
C GLY A 39 -0.05 -0.15 -7.60
N LYS A 40 -0.89 -0.34 -8.62
CA LYS A 40 -1.50 0.76 -9.37
C LYS A 40 -2.78 1.22 -8.66
N HIS A 41 -2.91 2.53 -8.43
CA HIS A 41 -4.18 3.09 -8.01
C HIS A 41 -5.11 3.21 -9.23
N ALA A 42 -6.15 2.38 -9.27
CA ALA A 42 -7.00 2.25 -10.47
C ALA A 42 -7.74 3.53 -10.89
N GLY A 43 -7.86 4.53 -10.00
CA GLY A 43 -8.60 5.77 -10.25
C GLY A 43 -7.78 7.06 -10.25
N GLY A 44 -6.48 7.04 -9.93
CA GLY A 44 -5.70 8.27 -9.76
C GLY A 44 -4.96 8.68 -11.03
N VAL A 45 -5.16 9.90 -11.50
CA VAL A 45 -4.34 10.52 -12.56
C VAL A 45 -3.70 11.78 -12.01
N VAL A 46 -2.41 11.96 -12.31
CA VAL A 46 -1.62 13.11 -11.88
C VAL A 46 -1.23 13.92 -13.11
N ILE A 47 -1.30 15.25 -13.01
CA ILE A 47 -0.96 16.16 -14.10
C ILE A 47 0.15 17.11 -13.63
N ALA A 48 1.27 17.10 -14.35
CA ALA A 48 2.42 17.97 -14.12
C ALA A 48 2.44 19.14 -15.12
N PRO A 49 3.00 20.31 -14.75
CA PRO A 49 3.14 21.45 -15.66
C PRO A 49 4.25 21.27 -16.72
N THR A 50 5.20 20.36 -16.46
CA THR A 50 6.27 19.94 -17.39
C THR A 50 6.33 18.41 -17.45
N THR A 51 7.43 17.82 -17.94
CA THR A 51 7.58 16.38 -18.00
C THR A 51 7.51 15.78 -16.59
N ILE A 52 6.70 14.74 -16.39
CA ILE A 52 6.46 14.15 -15.06
C ILE A 52 7.74 13.69 -14.35
N THR A 53 8.77 13.32 -15.10
CA THR A 53 10.10 12.92 -14.59
C THR A 53 10.87 14.05 -13.92
N ASP A 54 10.46 15.31 -14.12
CA ASP A 54 11.01 16.47 -13.40
C ASP A 54 10.59 16.44 -11.91
N PHE A 55 9.54 15.69 -11.57
CA PHE A 55 8.93 15.63 -10.24
C PHE A 55 9.05 14.25 -9.59
N SER A 56 8.88 13.16 -10.35
CA SER A 56 8.88 11.80 -9.80
C SER A 56 9.42 10.77 -10.81
N PRO A 57 10.23 9.80 -10.36
CA PRO A 57 10.50 8.62 -11.17
C PRO A 57 9.21 7.81 -11.39
N LEU A 58 9.18 7.06 -12.49
CA LEU A 58 8.03 6.27 -12.88
C LEU A 58 8.28 4.79 -12.65
N TYR A 59 7.22 4.07 -12.29
CA TYR A 59 7.12 2.63 -12.44
C TYR A 59 6.26 2.34 -13.67
N CYS A 60 6.64 1.33 -14.45
CA CYS A 60 5.87 0.83 -15.58
C CYS A 60 5.67 -0.68 -15.41
N ASP A 61 4.71 -1.25 -16.13
CA ASP A 61 4.61 -2.71 -16.25
C ASP A 61 5.83 -3.31 -16.98
N ASP A 62 5.89 -4.65 -17.03
CA ASP A 62 7.01 -5.39 -17.61
C ASP A 62 7.25 -5.07 -19.10
N GLU A 63 6.23 -4.57 -19.80
CA GLU A 63 6.32 -4.15 -21.20
C GLU A 63 6.68 -2.65 -21.34
N GLY A 64 6.87 -1.94 -20.23
CA GLY A 64 7.16 -0.51 -20.18
C GLY A 64 5.93 0.39 -20.36
N ASN A 65 4.73 -0.18 -20.35
CA ASN A 65 3.48 0.54 -20.47
C ASN A 65 2.94 0.97 -19.10
N ASN A 66 1.83 1.72 -19.11
CA ASN A 66 1.09 2.11 -17.90
C ASN A 66 1.94 2.82 -16.83
N PRO A 67 2.55 3.99 -17.14
CA PRO A 67 3.37 4.70 -16.19
C PRO A 67 2.57 5.14 -14.96
N VAL A 68 3.14 4.91 -13.78
CA VAL A 68 2.63 5.41 -12.49
C VAL A 68 3.76 6.09 -11.73
N THR A 69 3.43 7.12 -10.95
CA THR A 69 4.41 7.76 -10.07
C THR A 69 4.87 6.78 -8.99
N GLN A 70 6.15 6.79 -8.63
CA GLN A 70 6.64 5.96 -7.52
C GLN A 70 6.26 6.52 -6.13
N PHE A 71 5.83 7.78 -6.07
CA PHE A 71 5.21 8.35 -4.88
C PHE A 71 3.77 7.86 -4.72
N ASP A 72 3.38 7.63 -3.46
CA ASP A 72 2.01 7.30 -3.12
C ASP A 72 1.08 8.52 -3.23
N LYS A 73 -0.21 8.32 -2.93
CA LYS A 73 -1.24 9.37 -3.04
C LYS A 73 -0.88 10.66 -2.30
N ASN A 74 -0.33 10.58 -1.10
CA ASN A 74 -0.09 11.77 -0.27
C ASN A 74 1.24 12.43 -0.65
N ASP A 75 2.24 11.60 -0.97
CA ASP A 75 3.56 12.06 -1.34
C ASP A 75 3.55 12.78 -2.70
N VAL A 76 2.71 12.33 -3.65
CA VAL A 76 2.62 12.98 -4.97
C VAL A 76 1.99 14.38 -4.90
N GLU A 77 1.02 14.58 -4.01
CA GLU A 77 0.43 15.91 -3.76
C GLU A 77 1.43 16.82 -3.03
N THR A 78 2.18 16.25 -2.07
CA THR A 78 3.23 16.98 -1.34
C THR A 78 4.39 17.39 -2.26
N ALA A 79 4.67 16.59 -3.30
CA ALA A 79 5.63 16.93 -4.36
C ALA A 79 5.15 18.09 -5.28
N GLY A 80 3.95 18.63 -5.05
CA GLY A 80 3.41 19.79 -5.76
C GLY A 80 2.63 19.45 -7.02
N LEU A 81 2.26 18.19 -7.21
CA LEU A 81 1.49 17.75 -8.37
C LEU A 81 -0.01 17.72 -8.05
N VAL A 82 -0.83 18.10 -9.04
CA VAL A 82 -2.29 18.05 -8.91
C VAL A 82 -2.76 16.65 -9.30
N LYS A 83 -3.53 16.03 -8.40
CA LYS A 83 -4.10 14.70 -8.56
C LYS A 83 -5.61 14.77 -8.77
N PHE A 84 -6.11 13.98 -9.70
CA PHE A 84 -7.54 13.78 -9.99
C PHE A 84 -7.93 12.32 -9.71
N ASP A 85 -9.09 12.14 -9.08
CA ASP A 85 -9.67 10.82 -8.83
C ASP A 85 -10.84 10.56 -9.79
N PHE A 86 -10.71 9.53 -10.61
CA PHE A 86 -11.78 8.94 -11.40
C PHE A 86 -12.46 7.85 -10.57
N LEU A 87 -13.68 8.14 -10.13
CA LEU A 87 -14.53 7.19 -9.41
C LEU A 87 -15.41 6.47 -10.44
N GLY A 88 -15.10 5.19 -10.72
CA GLY A 88 -16.00 4.31 -11.46
C GLY A 88 -17.15 3.89 -10.55
N LEU A 89 -18.34 4.43 -10.81
CA LEU A 89 -19.62 4.04 -10.20
C LEU A 89 -20.22 2.83 -10.91
#